data_AF-A0A8T4ZDY0-F1
#
_entry.id   AF-A0A8T4ZDY0-F1
#
_cell.length_a   1.000
_cell.length_b   1.000
_cell.length_c   1.000
_cell.angle_alpha   90.00
_cell.angle_beta   90.00
_cell.angle_gamma   90.00
#
_symmetry.space_group_name_H-M   'P 1'
#
loop_
_entity.id
_entity.type
_entity.pdbx_description
1 polymer ?
#
loop_
_entity_poly.entity_id
_entity_poly.type
_entity_poly.pdbx_seq_one_letter_code
_entity_poly.pdbx_strand_id
1 'polypeptide(L)'
;MVKTYVSGSRGASVKRRRGGKARRKDEGRIRKALNEMSMMDRLESLCFEVKTLRSSMSAMQSDTERVARSVESQIADLREYFRGKTRDLYDSVEELQSKVDEIKVSIERLSRDLDLIFKERIPMRRIRMPPPISSQLTIYRGEGPAPFQIGVAPGVTEAVMANAKAHTNRAGKPDEEVVGLLVGRVVGNTVVVEEAIACRASYSDVTEVAMDPKNLAEIVDKIMREGGGRSIVGWYHSHPGLGAFLSDVDVKTQLTLQQFSHVIALVVDPLKEEFGFFYVDMEAEPPEGRPKIMRFLKF
;
A
#
# COMPACT_ATOMS: atom_id res chain seq x y z
N MET A 1 -1.75 -5.43 -13.43
CA MET A 1 -3.22 -5.46 -13.25
C MET A 1 -3.85 -5.13 -14.59
N VAL A 2 -4.63 -6.08 -15.11
CA VAL A 2 -5.31 -6.05 -16.41
C VAL A 2 -6.33 -4.91 -16.46
N LYS A 3 -6.33 -4.09 -17.52
CA LYS A 3 -7.53 -3.42 -18.02
C LYS A 3 -7.55 -3.44 -19.54
N THR A 4 -8.23 -4.47 -20.03
CA THR A 4 -9.08 -4.51 -21.22
C THR A 4 -9.63 -3.14 -21.62
N TYR A 5 -9.53 -2.80 -22.91
CA TYR A 5 -10.47 -1.88 -23.54
C TYR A 5 -11.16 -2.56 -24.73
N VAL A 6 -12.48 -2.49 -24.62
CA VAL A 6 -13.50 -3.15 -25.40
C VAL A 6 -13.64 -2.50 -26.78
N SER A 7 -13.92 -3.36 -27.74
CA SER A 7 -14.37 -3.10 -29.10
C SER A 7 -15.46 -2.02 -29.20
N GLY A 8 -15.17 -0.94 -29.92
CA GLY A 8 -16.14 0.06 -30.36
C GLY A 8 -16.35 -0.03 -31.87
N SER A 9 -17.29 -0.88 -32.28
CA SER A 9 -17.80 -0.98 -33.64
C SER A 9 -18.48 0.33 -34.07
N ARG A 10 -17.91 1.06 -35.02
CA ARG A 10 -18.65 2.06 -35.81
C ARG A 10 -18.37 1.82 -37.30
N GLY A 11 -19.44 1.43 -37.99
CA GLY A 11 -19.43 1.12 -39.41
C GLY A 11 -18.96 2.30 -40.26
N ALA A 12 -17.96 2.04 -41.09
CA ALA A 12 -17.64 2.87 -42.23
C ALA A 12 -18.12 2.14 -43.49
N SER A 13 -19.17 2.72 -44.05
CA SER A 13 -19.90 2.33 -45.24
C SER A 13 -18.98 2.00 -46.43
N VAL A 14 -19.32 0.88 -47.06
CA VAL A 14 -18.75 0.39 -48.32
C VAL A 14 -18.89 1.45 -49.42
N LYS A 15 -17.79 2.10 -49.80
CA LYS A 15 -17.63 2.75 -51.12
C LYS A 15 -16.76 1.87 -52.03
N ARG A 16 -17.30 0.72 -52.42
CA ARG A 16 -16.91 0.06 -53.68
C ARG A 16 -17.50 0.90 -54.81
N ARG A 17 -16.66 1.54 -55.64
CA ARG A 17 -16.89 1.78 -57.09
C ARG A 17 -15.80 2.65 -57.71
N ARG A 18 -15.35 2.23 -58.89
CA ARG A 18 -14.61 2.98 -59.95
C ARG A 18 -13.07 2.85 -60.07
N GLY A 19 -12.46 1.73 -59.65
CA GLY A 19 -11.06 1.41 -60.04
C GLY A 19 -10.91 0.42 -61.21
N GLY A 20 -11.88 -0.46 -61.45
CA GLY A 20 -11.69 -1.65 -62.30
C GLY A 20 -11.94 -1.48 -63.82
N LYS A 21 -12.64 -0.43 -64.26
CA LYS A 21 -12.96 -0.23 -65.70
C LYS A 21 -11.86 0.47 -66.49
N ALA A 22 -11.06 1.33 -65.87
CA ALA A 22 -9.92 1.99 -66.51
C ALA A 22 -8.77 1.00 -66.76
N ARG A 23 -8.39 0.24 -65.72
CA ARG A 23 -7.33 -0.78 -65.78
C ARG A 23 -7.56 -1.86 -66.85
N ARG A 24 -8.81 -2.34 -67.00
CA ARG A 24 -9.17 -3.32 -68.04
C ARG A 24 -9.17 -2.75 -69.47
N LYS A 25 -9.43 -1.45 -69.64
CA LYS A 25 -9.36 -0.78 -70.96
C LYS A 25 -7.91 -0.54 -71.39
N ASP A 26 -7.04 -0.20 -70.45
CA ASP A 26 -5.60 -0.03 -70.72
C ASP A 26 -4.93 -1.38 -71.00
N GLU A 27 -5.23 -2.43 -70.23
CA GLU A 27 -4.77 -3.80 -70.52
C GLU A 27 -5.22 -4.32 -71.90
N GLY A 28 -6.45 -4.00 -72.32
CA GLY A 28 -6.98 -4.37 -73.63
C GLY A 28 -6.34 -3.61 -74.80
N ARG A 29 -6.00 -2.33 -74.61
CA ARG A 29 -5.26 -1.52 -75.59
C ARG A 29 -3.81 -1.94 -75.70
N ILE A 30 -3.16 -2.22 -74.58
CA ILE A 30 -1.77 -2.72 -74.52
C ILE A 30 -1.68 -4.08 -75.23
N ARG A 31 -2.63 -5.00 -75.00
CA ARG A 31 -2.69 -6.28 -75.71
C ARG A 31 -2.86 -6.14 -77.22
N LYS A 32 -3.62 -5.14 -77.69
CA LYS A 32 -3.82 -4.89 -79.13
C LYS A 32 -2.58 -4.27 -79.78
N ALA A 33 -1.94 -3.30 -79.12
CA ALA A 33 -0.69 -2.68 -79.57
C ALA A 33 0.48 -3.68 -79.56
N LEU A 34 0.56 -4.54 -78.56
CA LEU A 34 1.52 -5.64 -78.51
C LEU A 34 1.36 -6.57 -79.71
N ASN A 35 0.13 -6.85 -80.18
CA ASN A 35 -0.11 -7.80 -81.27
C ASN A 35 0.30 -7.30 -82.66
N GLU A 36 0.42 -5.98 -82.85
CA GLU A 36 0.79 -5.32 -84.12
C GLU A 36 2.30 -4.97 -84.20
N MET A 37 3.05 -5.12 -83.09
CA MET A 37 4.51 -4.90 -83.03
C MET A 37 5.29 -6.10 -83.57
N SER A 38 6.36 -5.81 -84.33
CA SER A 38 7.35 -6.81 -84.75
C SER A 38 7.94 -7.52 -83.53
N MET A 39 8.29 -8.80 -83.67
CA MET A 39 8.89 -9.59 -82.58
C MET A 39 10.13 -8.88 -81.98
N MET A 40 10.88 -8.13 -82.81
CA MET A 40 12.03 -7.34 -82.37
C MET A 40 11.62 -6.14 -81.49
N ASP A 41 10.56 -5.42 -81.83
CA ASP A 41 10.07 -4.28 -81.02
C ASP A 41 9.56 -4.75 -79.65
N ARG A 42 8.97 -5.96 -79.59
CA ARG A 42 8.55 -6.57 -78.32
C ARG A 42 9.75 -6.96 -77.46
N LEU A 43 10.81 -7.48 -78.07
CA LEU A 43 12.06 -7.83 -77.38
C LEU A 43 12.79 -6.60 -76.86
N GLU A 44 12.82 -5.50 -77.62
CA GLU A 44 13.40 -4.24 -77.17
C GLU A 44 12.63 -3.61 -76.01
N SER A 45 11.29 -3.61 -76.08
CA SER A 45 10.43 -3.14 -74.98
C SER A 45 10.62 -3.97 -73.70
N LEU A 46 10.64 -5.31 -73.82
CA LEU A 46 10.94 -6.19 -72.70
C LEU A 46 12.36 -5.97 -72.14
N CYS A 47 13.35 -5.74 -72.99
CA CYS A 47 14.71 -5.44 -72.55
C CYS A 47 14.76 -4.11 -71.77
N PHE A 48 14.00 -3.11 -72.21
CA PHE A 48 13.86 -1.84 -71.52
C PHE A 48 13.16 -1.99 -70.16
N GLU A 49 12.06 -2.75 -70.08
CA GLU A 49 11.36 -3.07 -68.83
C GLU A 49 12.24 -3.87 -67.85
N VAL A 50 13.02 -4.84 -68.33
CA VAL A 50 13.96 -5.58 -67.49
C VAL A 50 15.07 -4.67 -66.95
N LYS A 51 15.56 -3.73 -67.77
CA LYS A 51 16.55 -2.73 -67.32
C LYS A 51 15.97 -1.79 -66.26
N THR A 52 14.75 -1.30 -66.43
CA THR A 52 14.11 -0.43 -65.43
C THR A 52 13.80 -1.17 -64.14
N LEU A 53 13.28 -2.40 -64.22
CA LEU A 53 13.06 -3.27 -63.06
C LEU A 53 14.37 -3.54 -62.31
N ARG A 54 15.47 -3.80 -63.01
CA ARG A 54 16.78 -4.01 -62.40
C ARG A 54 17.27 -2.77 -61.63
N SER A 55 17.09 -1.58 -62.21
CA SER A 55 17.41 -0.33 -61.54
C SER A 55 16.54 -0.09 -60.30
N SER A 56 15.24 -0.37 -60.38
CA SER A 56 14.32 -0.28 -59.22
C SER A 56 14.66 -1.30 -58.13
N MET A 57 15.06 -2.54 -58.50
CA MET A 57 15.52 -3.54 -57.54
C MET A 57 16.80 -3.10 -56.83
N SER A 58 17.76 -2.51 -57.56
CA SER A 58 18.98 -1.98 -56.96
C SER A 58 18.71 -0.82 -55.99
N ALA A 59 17.78 0.07 -56.34
CA ALA A 59 17.35 1.15 -55.45
C ALA A 59 16.66 0.60 -54.19
N MET A 60 15.77 -0.38 -54.36
CA MET A 60 15.09 -1.03 -53.23
C MET A 60 16.09 -1.74 -52.30
N GLN A 61 17.08 -2.45 -52.85
CA GLN A 61 18.14 -3.07 -52.05
C GLN A 61 18.90 -2.04 -51.20
N SER A 62 19.30 -0.92 -51.81
CA SER A 62 19.97 0.18 -51.09
C SER A 62 19.10 0.76 -49.97
N ASP A 63 17.80 0.97 -50.22
CA ASP A 63 16.87 1.45 -49.19
C ASP A 63 16.69 0.42 -48.07
N THR A 64 16.65 -0.88 -48.41
CA THR A 64 16.55 -1.96 -47.41
C THR A 64 17.79 -1.99 -46.53
N GLU A 65 18.98 -1.84 -47.09
CA GLU A 65 20.24 -1.75 -46.35
C GLU A 65 20.34 -0.49 -45.48
N ARG A 66 19.77 0.64 -45.92
CA ARG A 66 19.70 1.86 -45.10
C ARG A 66 18.77 1.68 -43.91
N VAL A 67 17.62 1.05 -44.11
CA VAL A 67 16.67 0.75 -43.03
C VAL A 67 17.30 -0.24 -42.04
N ALA A 68 17.95 -1.30 -42.53
CA ALA A 68 18.63 -2.28 -41.68
C ALA A 68 19.68 -1.62 -40.77
N ARG A 69 20.55 -0.77 -41.34
CA ARG A 69 21.55 0.00 -40.57
C ARG A 69 20.94 0.92 -39.54
N SER A 70 19.83 1.58 -39.88
CA SER A 70 19.10 2.47 -38.95
C SER A 70 18.55 1.69 -37.76
N VAL A 71 17.92 0.54 -38.01
CA VAL A 71 17.38 -0.32 -36.96
C VAL A 71 18.51 -0.90 -36.10
N GLU A 72 19.62 -1.33 -36.69
CA GLU A 72 20.80 -1.80 -35.95
C GLU A 72 21.37 -0.72 -35.03
N SER A 73 21.46 0.53 -35.50
CA SER A 73 21.88 1.68 -34.68
C SER A 73 20.94 1.90 -33.51
N GLN A 74 19.63 1.91 -33.74
CA GLN A 74 18.65 2.10 -32.65
C GLN A 74 18.70 0.97 -31.62
N ILE A 75 18.92 -0.27 -32.06
CA ILE A 75 19.11 -1.40 -31.15
C ILE A 75 20.41 -1.25 -30.34
N ALA A 76 21.49 -0.76 -30.96
CA ALA A 76 22.75 -0.50 -30.27
C ALA A 76 22.59 0.57 -29.18
N ASP A 77 21.95 1.70 -29.51
CA ASP A 77 21.69 2.80 -28.58
C ASP A 77 20.83 2.34 -27.38
N LEU A 78 19.78 1.55 -27.66
CA LEU A 78 18.94 0.97 -26.60
C LEU A 78 19.72 0.02 -25.70
N ARG A 79 20.58 -0.83 -26.28
CA ARG A 79 21.43 -1.74 -25.50
C ARG A 79 22.39 -0.98 -24.59
N GLU A 80 22.95 0.12 -25.08
CA GLU A 80 23.83 0.97 -24.28
C GLU A 80 23.06 1.67 -23.15
N TYR A 81 21.88 2.22 -23.43
CA TYR A 81 21.00 2.82 -22.43
C TYR A 81 20.66 1.83 -21.30
N PHE A 82 20.20 0.63 -21.65
CA PHE A 82 19.86 -0.38 -20.65
C PHE A 82 21.08 -0.88 -19.87
N ARG A 83 22.25 -0.98 -20.51
CA ARG A 83 23.50 -1.33 -19.84
C ARG A 83 23.88 -0.28 -18.80
N GLY A 84 23.80 1.00 -19.14
CA GLY A 84 24.03 2.11 -18.22
C GLY A 84 23.09 2.05 -17.02
N LYS A 85 21.77 1.95 -17.28
CA LYS A 85 20.78 1.89 -16.20
C LYS A 85 20.94 0.66 -15.29
N THR A 86 21.37 -0.46 -15.85
CA THR A 86 21.68 -1.67 -15.08
C THR A 86 22.88 -1.45 -14.19
N ARG A 87 23.92 -0.75 -14.66
CA ARG A 87 25.10 -0.38 -13.87
C ARG A 87 24.73 0.55 -12.71
N ASP A 88 23.97 1.61 -12.98
CA ASP A 88 23.54 2.55 -11.94
C ASP A 88 22.73 1.85 -10.84
N LEU A 89 21.90 0.88 -11.23
CA LEU A 89 21.18 0.00 -10.30
C LEU A 89 22.14 -0.85 -9.45
N TYR A 90 23.16 -1.45 -10.04
CA TYR A 90 24.16 -2.22 -9.29
C TYR A 90 24.94 -1.34 -8.30
N ASP A 91 25.40 -0.16 -8.73
CA ASP A 91 26.14 0.77 -7.87
C ASP A 91 25.26 1.23 -6.68
N SER A 92 23.98 1.50 -6.93
CA SER A 92 23.02 1.86 -5.88
C SER A 92 22.78 0.72 -4.87
N VAL A 93 22.73 -0.53 -5.35
CA VAL A 93 22.59 -1.72 -4.49
C VAL A 93 23.83 -1.90 -3.62
N GLU A 94 25.02 -1.69 -4.18
CA GLU A 94 26.29 -1.76 -3.44
C GLU A 94 26.38 -0.68 -2.35
N GLU A 95 25.97 0.56 -2.65
CA GLU A 95 25.91 1.64 -1.66
C GLU A 95 24.94 1.29 -0.51
N LEU A 96 23.77 0.73 -0.82
CA LEU A 96 22.81 0.29 0.19
C LEU A 96 23.37 -0.86 1.04
N GLN A 97 24.08 -1.81 0.44
CA GLN A 97 24.73 -2.90 1.17
C GLN A 97 25.78 -2.37 2.16
N SER A 98 26.61 -1.39 1.74
CA SER A 98 27.58 -0.74 2.63
C SER A 98 26.90 -0.11 3.85
N LYS A 99 25.79 0.63 3.65
CA LYS A 99 25.03 1.24 4.76
C LYS A 99 24.44 0.20 5.70
N VAL A 100 23.94 -0.92 5.17
CA VAL A 100 23.43 -2.03 5.99
C VAL A 100 24.53 -2.61 6.88
N ASP A 101 25.74 -2.77 6.36
CA ASP A 101 26.85 -3.32 7.13
C ASP A 101 27.36 -2.34 8.20
N GLU A 102 27.36 -1.02 7.94
CA GLU A 102 27.62 0.00 8.97
C GLU A 102 26.62 -0.06 10.14
N ILE A 103 25.34 -0.24 9.82
CA ILE A 103 24.28 -0.38 10.83
C ILE A 103 24.50 -1.64 11.67
N LYS A 104 24.85 -2.78 11.05
CA LYS A 104 25.16 -4.01 11.79
C LYS A 104 26.32 -3.81 12.76
N VAL A 105 27.42 -3.18 12.32
CA VAL A 105 28.57 -2.88 13.18
C VAL A 105 28.16 -2.00 14.36
N SER A 106 27.28 -1.02 14.12
CA SER A 106 26.77 -0.15 15.17
C SER A 106 25.91 -0.89 16.19
N ILE A 107 25.04 -1.80 15.73
CA ILE A 107 24.22 -2.67 16.60
C ILE A 107 25.12 -3.58 17.45
N GLU A 108 26.13 -4.20 16.86
CA GLU A 108 27.06 -5.07 17.60
C GLU A 108 27.87 -4.31 18.66
N ARG A 109 28.26 -3.06 18.37
CA ARG A 109 28.92 -2.20 19.36
C ARG A 109 27.99 -1.88 20.52
N LEU A 110 26.77 -1.43 20.22
CA LEU A 110 25.77 -1.14 21.25
C LEU A 110 25.44 -2.37 22.10
N SER A 111 25.35 -3.55 21.50
CA SER A 111 25.14 -4.80 22.24
C SER A 111 26.29 -5.10 23.19
N ARG A 112 27.54 -4.88 22.77
CA ARG A 112 28.73 -5.05 23.63
C ARG A 112 28.78 -4.05 24.76
N ASP A 113 28.45 -2.79 24.50
CA ASP A 113 28.41 -1.75 25.52
C ASP A 113 27.32 -2.06 26.56
N LEU A 114 26.16 -2.57 26.11
CA LEU A 114 25.10 -3.04 26.98
C LEU A 114 25.58 -4.20 27.88
N ASP A 115 26.25 -5.19 27.31
CA ASP A 115 26.80 -6.34 28.06
C ASP A 115 27.85 -5.90 29.10
N LEU A 116 28.65 -4.87 28.81
CA LEU A 116 29.61 -4.31 29.76
C LEU A 116 28.91 -3.60 30.93
N ILE A 117 27.85 -2.84 30.66
CA ILE A 117 27.00 -2.22 31.69
C ILE A 117 26.38 -3.29 32.62
N PHE A 118 25.98 -4.44 32.07
CA PHE A 118 25.42 -5.52 32.88
C PHE A 118 26.48 -6.35 33.62
N LYS A 119 27.73 -6.42 33.13
CA LYS A 119 28.85 -7.14 33.78
C LYS A 119 29.52 -6.36 34.88
N GLU A 120 29.63 -5.03 34.77
CA GLU A 120 30.06 -4.17 35.87
C GLU A 120 28.91 -4.09 36.89
N ARG A 121 28.94 -5.01 37.86
CA ARG A 121 28.00 -5.07 39.00
C ARG A 121 27.83 -3.67 39.62
N ILE A 122 26.76 -2.98 39.23
CA ILE A 122 26.22 -1.87 39.99
C ILE A 122 25.89 -2.44 41.38
N PRO A 123 26.48 -1.92 42.47
CA PRO A 123 26.08 -2.36 43.81
C PRO A 123 24.59 -2.05 43.95
N MET A 124 23.78 -3.11 44.05
CA MET A 124 22.34 -2.99 44.25
C MET A 124 22.09 -2.25 45.56
N ARG A 125 21.96 -0.92 45.49
CA ARG A 125 21.10 -0.21 46.43
C ARG A 125 19.75 -0.90 46.33
N ARG A 126 19.21 -1.36 47.46
CA ARG A 126 17.80 -1.76 47.58
C ARG A 126 16.94 -0.55 47.24
N ILE A 127 16.77 -0.29 45.94
CA ILE A 127 15.65 0.45 45.43
C ILE A 127 14.47 -0.47 45.73
N ARG A 128 13.56 -0.04 46.59
CA ARG A 128 12.23 -0.64 46.64
C ARG A 128 11.67 -0.44 45.24
N MET A 129 11.73 -1.46 44.41
CA MET A 129 11.02 -1.44 43.15
C MET A 129 9.54 -1.24 43.49
N PRO A 130 8.85 -0.27 42.86
CA PRO A 130 7.40 -0.33 42.83
C PRO A 130 7.03 -1.72 42.30
N PRO A 131 5.95 -2.34 42.83
CA PRO A 131 5.62 -3.71 42.49
C PRO A 131 5.50 -3.84 40.96
N PRO A 132 5.85 -5.00 40.38
CA PRO A 132 5.89 -5.17 38.93
C PRO A 132 4.55 -4.70 38.35
N ILE A 133 4.56 -3.96 37.24
CA ILE A 133 3.35 -3.43 36.57
C ILE A 133 2.25 -4.50 36.47
N SER A 134 2.65 -5.77 36.29
CA SER A 134 1.80 -6.96 36.32
C SER A 134 0.89 -7.12 37.55
N SER A 135 1.15 -6.46 38.67
CA SER A 135 0.38 -6.53 39.92
C SER A 135 -0.65 -5.41 40.06
N GLN A 136 -0.67 -4.46 39.13
CA GLN A 136 -1.61 -3.32 39.11
C GLN A 136 -2.43 -3.25 37.82
N LEU A 137 -2.24 -4.19 36.88
CA LEU A 137 -3.05 -4.26 35.67
C LEU A 137 -4.48 -4.64 36.01
N THR A 138 -5.44 -3.87 35.49
CA THR A 138 -6.84 -4.30 35.47
C THR A 138 -7.03 -5.26 34.31
N ILE A 139 -7.46 -6.49 34.58
CA ILE A 139 -7.64 -7.52 33.56
C ILE A 139 -9.08 -7.52 33.05
N TYR A 140 -9.23 -7.61 31.73
CA TYR A 140 -10.50 -7.77 31.05
C TYR A 140 -10.51 -9.08 30.25
N ARG A 141 -11.64 -9.79 30.29
CA ARG A 141 -11.87 -11.06 29.58
C ARG A 141 -13.06 -10.91 28.63
N GLY A 142 -12.97 -11.48 27.44
CA GLY A 142 -14.07 -11.45 26.48
C GLY A 142 -15.29 -12.23 26.95
N GLU A 143 -16.48 -11.83 26.51
CA GLU A 143 -17.79 -12.47 26.77
C GLU A 143 -17.94 -13.88 26.15
N GLY A 144 -16.84 -14.53 25.75
CA GLY A 144 -16.79 -15.86 25.13
C GLY A 144 -15.36 -16.43 25.09
N PRO A 145 -15.07 -17.45 24.27
CA PRO A 145 -13.71 -17.94 24.07
C PRO A 145 -12.89 -16.90 23.31
N ALA A 146 -12.45 -15.86 24.02
CA ALA A 146 -11.61 -14.82 23.45
C ALA A 146 -10.19 -15.36 23.26
N PRO A 147 -9.56 -15.03 22.12
CA PRO A 147 -8.21 -15.51 21.83
C PRO A 147 -7.20 -15.00 22.85
N PHE A 148 -7.42 -13.84 23.49
CA PHE A 148 -6.52 -13.22 24.45
C PHE A 148 -7.25 -12.52 25.61
N GLN A 149 -6.51 -12.03 26.59
CA GLN A 149 -6.98 -11.12 27.65
C GLN A 149 -6.44 -9.71 27.44
N ILE A 150 -7.09 -8.70 28.00
CA ILE A 150 -6.60 -7.31 27.96
C ILE A 150 -6.17 -6.92 29.37
N GLY A 151 -4.91 -6.51 29.54
CA GLY A 151 -4.41 -5.96 30.79
C GLY A 151 -4.17 -4.46 30.65
N VAL A 152 -4.86 -3.64 31.45
CA VAL A 152 -4.78 -2.18 31.33
C VAL A 152 -4.02 -1.61 32.51
N ALA A 153 -2.99 -0.80 32.24
CA ALA A 153 -2.25 -0.08 33.27
C ALA A 153 -3.14 0.95 33.98
N PRO A 154 -2.95 1.19 35.29
CA PRO A 154 -3.69 2.20 36.02
C PRO A 154 -3.58 3.58 35.37
N GLY A 155 -4.69 4.30 35.27
CA GLY A 155 -4.71 5.67 34.74
C GLY A 155 -4.89 5.77 33.23
N VAL A 156 -4.75 4.68 32.47
CA VAL A 156 -4.94 4.73 31.00
C VAL A 156 -6.39 5.06 30.66
N THR A 157 -7.35 4.34 31.25
CA THR A 157 -8.78 4.57 31.04
C THR A 157 -9.20 5.97 31.47
N GLU A 158 -8.66 6.44 32.60
CA GLU A 158 -8.91 7.76 33.16
C GLU A 158 -8.33 8.85 32.26
N ALA A 159 -7.15 8.66 31.69
CA ALA A 159 -6.53 9.59 30.76
C ALA A 159 -7.34 9.70 29.45
N VAL A 160 -7.79 8.56 28.90
CA VAL A 160 -8.66 8.55 27.71
C VAL A 160 -9.98 9.25 28.01
N MET A 161 -10.61 8.96 29.16
CA MET A 161 -11.86 9.59 29.59
C MET A 161 -11.68 11.10 29.80
N ALA A 162 -10.58 11.54 30.41
CA ALA A 162 -10.27 12.95 30.60
C ALA A 162 -10.05 13.66 29.26
N ASN A 163 -9.33 13.04 28.33
CA ASN A 163 -9.14 13.58 26.97
C ASN A 163 -10.48 13.71 26.23
N ALA A 164 -11.33 12.68 26.28
CA ALA A 164 -12.66 12.74 25.69
C ALA A 164 -13.53 13.83 26.31
N LYS A 165 -13.53 13.98 27.65
CA LYS A 165 -14.25 15.05 28.35
C LYS A 165 -13.77 16.45 27.96
N ALA A 166 -12.47 16.64 27.76
CA ALA A 166 -11.90 17.93 27.34
C ALA A 166 -12.42 18.41 25.98
N HIS A 167 -12.91 17.50 25.13
CA HIS A 167 -13.47 17.78 23.81
C HIS A 167 -15.01 17.74 23.79
N THR A 168 -15.65 17.76 24.97
CA THR A 168 -17.08 18.02 25.11
C THR A 168 -17.32 19.49 25.44
N ASN A 169 -18.31 20.14 24.82
CA ASN A 169 -18.55 21.55 25.06
C ASN A 169 -19.13 21.81 26.47
N ARG A 170 -19.07 23.08 26.94
CA ARG A 170 -19.53 23.51 28.27
C ARG A 170 -21.01 23.21 28.58
N ALA A 171 -21.81 22.81 27.60
CA ALA A 171 -23.21 22.42 27.75
C ALA A 171 -23.42 20.89 27.77
N GLY A 172 -22.34 20.09 27.76
CA GLY A 172 -22.41 18.63 27.72
C GLY A 172 -22.89 18.08 26.37
N LYS A 173 -22.76 18.84 25.28
CA LYS A 173 -23.04 18.39 23.92
C LYS A 173 -21.72 17.98 23.22
N PRO A 174 -21.74 16.95 22.35
CA PRO A 174 -20.57 16.60 21.55
C PRO A 174 -20.21 17.77 20.63
N ASP A 175 -18.96 18.23 20.64
CA ASP A 175 -18.44 19.05 19.54
C ASP A 175 -17.80 18.14 18.49
N GLU A 176 -16.98 17.15 18.88
CA GLU A 176 -16.25 16.24 17.97
C GLU A 176 -15.96 14.88 18.64
N GLU A 177 -15.90 13.79 17.86
CA GLU A 177 -15.33 12.52 18.34
C GLU A 177 -13.80 12.62 18.45
N VAL A 178 -13.23 12.24 19.59
CA VAL A 178 -11.77 12.12 19.74
C VAL A 178 -11.31 10.75 19.30
N VAL A 179 -10.09 10.68 18.75
CA VAL A 179 -9.43 9.42 18.37
C VAL A 179 -8.01 9.37 18.90
N GLY A 180 -7.52 8.17 19.20
CA GLY A 180 -6.12 7.97 19.55
C GLY A 180 -5.67 6.53 19.49
N LEU A 181 -4.42 6.31 19.85
CA LEU A 181 -3.75 5.01 19.80
C LEU A 181 -3.50 4.49 21.22
N LEU A 182 -3.61 3.17 21.35
CA LEU A 182 -3.23 2.45 22.55
C LEU A 182 -1.85 1.82 22.31
N VAL A 183 -0.90 2.14 23.18
CA VAL A 183 0.48 1.69 23.11
C VAL A 183 0.76 0.75 24.28
N GLY A 184 1.47 -0.33 23.99
CA GLY A 184 1.79 -1.32 24.99
C GLY A 184 2.54 -2.49 24.39
N ARG A 185 2.29 -3.70 24.89
CA ARG A 185 3.02 -4.91 24.50
C ARG A 185 2.14 -6.15 24.63
N VAL A 186 2.46 -7.18 23.85
CA VAL A 186 1.81 -8.49 23.97
C VAL A 186 2.68 -9.41 24.83
N VAL A 187 2.13 -9.94 25.92
CA VAL A 187 2.82 -10.86 26.83
C VAL A 187 2.03 -12.16 26.91
N GLY A 188 2.56 -13.22 26.28
CA GLY A 188 1.86 -14.50 26.19
C GLY A 188 0.51 -14.33 25.50
N ASN A 189 -0.58 -14.57 26.24
CA ASN A 189 -1.95 -14.43 25.74
C ASN A 189 -2.65 -13.16 26.24
N THR A 190 -1.89 -12.16 26.69
CA THR A 190 -2.42 -10.91 27.24
C THR A 190 -1.88 -9.72 26.46
N VAL A 191 -2.79 -8.93 25.91
CA VAL A 191 -2.50 -7.61 25.34
C VAL A 191 -2.44 -6.61 26.48
N VAL A 192 -1.25 -6.12 26.79
CA VAL A 192 -1.04 -5.15 27.87
C VAL A 192 -1.04 -3.74 27.29
N VAL A 193 -2.02 -2.93 27.68
CA VAL A 193 -2.11 -1.50 27.36
C VAL A 193 -1.40 -0.71 28.45
N GLU A 194 -0.35 0.01 28.07
CA GLU A 194 0.48 0.78 29.00
C GLU A 194 0.18 2.28 28.94
N GLU A 195 -0.15 2.79 27.76
CA GLU A 195 -0.31 4.21 27.50
C GLU A 195 -1.39 4.43 26.42
N ALA A 196 -2.09 5.57 26.50
CA ALA A 196 -2.98 6.06 25.46
C ALA A 196 -2.48 7.40 24.94
N ILE A 197 -2.30 7.51 23.62
CA ILE A 197 -1.80 8.70 22.95
C ILE A 197 -2.94 9.29 22.11
N ALA A 198 -3.35 10.52 22.42
CA ALA A 198 -4.31 11.25 21.61
C ALA A 198 -3.74 11.56 20.22
N CYS A 199 -4.51 11.26 19.19
CA CYS A 199 -4.14 11.57 17.81
C CYS A 199 -4.87 12.83 17.33
N ARG A 200 -4.25 13.52 16.38
CA ARG A 200 -4.94 14.59 15.65
C ARG A 200 -5.88 13.97 14.62
N ALA A 201 -7.15 14.36 14.65
CA ALA A 201 -8.08 13.97 13.61
C ALA A 201 -7.81 14.77 12.33
N SER A 202 -7.75 14.10 11.19
CA SER A 202 -7.84 14.74 9.86
C SER A 202 -9.28 15.09 9.49
N TYR A 203 -10.24 14.37 10.07
CA TYR A 203 -11.67 14.58 9.95
C TYR A 203 -12.32 14.11 11.26
N SER A 204 -13.16 14.93 11.88
CA SER A 204 -14.01 14.53 12.99
C SER A 204 -15.42 15.06 12.75
N ASP A 205 -16.37 14.15 12.74
CA ASP A 205 -17.81 14.43 12.81
C ASP A 205 -18.37 13.72 14.06
N VAL A 206 -19.66 13.88 14.34
CA VAL A 206 -20.32 13.32 15.54
C VAL A 206 -20.36 11.77 15.53
N THR A 207 -20.08 11.14 14.38
CA THR A 207 -20.21 9.68 14.19
C THR A 207 -19.05 9.05 13.41
N GLU A 208 -18.04 9.83 13.02
CA GLU A 208 -16.91 9.33 12.26
C GLU A 208 -15.66 10.17 12.53
N VAL A 209 -14.54 9.48 12.76
CA VAL A 209 -13.25 10.12 12.97
C VAL A 209 -12.15 9.42 12.17
N ALA A 210 -11.35 10.20 11.45
CA ALA A 210 -10.21 9.72 10.70
C ALA A 210 -8.90 10.28 11.28
N MET A 211 -7.95 9.40 11.59
CA MET A 211 -6.62 9.79 12.11
C MET A 211 -5.76 10.42 11.01
N ASP A 212 -4.98 11.46 11.36
CA ASP A 212 -3.98 12.05 10.47
C ASP A 212 -2.80 11.09 10.23
N PRO A 213 -2.53 10.68 8.97
CA PRO A 213 -1.40 9.80 8.64
C PRO A 213 -0.05 10.38 9.07
N LYS A 214 0.13 11.70 9.07
CA LYS A 214 1.38 12.33 9.52
C LYS A 214 1.56 12.18 11.02
N ASN A 215 0.49 12.39 11.78
CA ASN A 215 0.54 12.25 13.23
C ASN A 215 0.74 10.78 13.65
N LEU A 216 0.13 9.84 12.92
CA LEU A 216 0.41 8.41 13.09
C LEU A 216 1.89 8.09 12.87
N ALA A 217 2.50 8.59 11.79
CA ALA A 217 3.91 8.37 11.50
C ALA A 217 4.82 8.93 12.61
N GLU A 218 4.55 10.15 13.09
CA GLU A 218 5.28 10.76 14.21
C GLU A 218 5.21 9.92 15.49
N ILE A 219 4.02 9.38 15.81
CA ILE A 219 3.81 8.53 16.99
C ILE A 219 4.57 7.20 16.83
N VAL A 220 4.50 6.58 15.66
CA VAL A 220 5.24 5.34 15.37
C VAL A 220 6.75 5.58 15.49
N ASP A 221 7.28 6.65 14.92
CA ASP A 221 8.70 7.03 15.02
C ASP A 221 9.12 7.31 16.47
N LYS A 222 8.21 7.88 17.28
CA LYS A 222 8.45 8.08 18.72
C LYS A 222 8.55 6.73 19.44
N ILE A 223 7.60 5.84 19.25
CA ILE A 223 7.59 4.50 19.87
C ILE A 223 8.84 3.70 19.47
N MET A 224 9.22 3.74 18.18
CA MET A 224 10.41 3.06 17.69
C MET A 224 11.70 3.60 18.30
N ARG A 225 11.81 4.92 18.52
CA ARG A 225 12.97 5.54 19.17
C ARG A 225 13.06 5.26 20.67
N GLU A 226 11.93 5.20 21.36
CA GLU A 226 11.89 4.87 22.79
C GLU A 226 12.28 3.41 23.07
N GLY A 227 12.11 2.52 22.08
CA GLY A 227 12.49 1.11 22.20
C GLY A 227 11.68 0.35 23.25
N GLY A 228 12.23 -0.76 23.76
CA GLY A 228 11.60 -1.50 24.86
C GLY A 228 10.48 -2.46 24.48
N GLY A 229 10.34 -2.81 23.20
CA GLY A 229 9.36 -3.80 22.73
C GLY A 229 7.91 -3.33 22.77
N ARG A 230 7.70 -2.00 22.82
CA ARG A 230 6.39 -1.38 22.74
C ARG A 230 5.90 -1.32 21.30
N SER A 231 4.61 -1.52 21.11
CA SER A 231 3.93 -1.41 19.81
C SER A 231 2.55 -0.80 19.98
N ILE A 232 1.93 -0.43 18.87
CA ILE A 232 0.50 -0.12 18.83
C ILE A 232 -0.24 -1.43 19.06
N VAL A 233 -1.00 -1.48 20.16
CA VAL A 233 -1.81 -2.63 20.57
C VAL A 233 -3.31 -2.39 20.37
N GLY A 234 -3.70 -1.15 20.06
CA GLY A 234 -5.09 -0.78 19.91
C GLY A 234 -5.28 0.65 19.43
N TRP A 235 -6.54 1.03 19.29
CA TRP A 235 -6.97 2.40 19.10
C TRP A 235 -8.16 2.67 20.03
N TYR A 236 -8.44 3.95 20.23
CA TYR A 236 -9.61 4.37 20.97
C TYR A 236 -10.31 5.51 20.27
N HIS A 237 -11.62 5.60 20.49
CA HIS A 237 -12.41 6.76 20.11
C HIS A 237 -13.54 7.02 21.10
N SER A 238 -14.14 8.21 21.02
CA SER A 238 -15.25 8.58 21.89
C SER A 238 -16.59 8.55 21.18
N HIS A 239 -17.64 8.10 21.88
CA HIS A 239 -19.04 8.19 21.48
C HIS A 239 -19.82 9.03 22.51
N PRO A 240 -19.78 10.38 22.46
CA PRO A 240 -20.40 11.20 23.48
C PRO A 240 -21.94 11.08 23.48
N GLY A 241 -22.52 10.49 24.53
CA GLY A 241 -23.96 10.34 24.73
C GLY A 241 -24.62 9.17 23.98
N LEU A 242 -23.90 8.48 23.10
CA LEU A 242 -24.40 7.31 22.38
C LEU A 242 -24.16 6.02 23.17
N GLY A 243 -23.06 5.97 23.91
CA GLY A 243 -22.61 4.84 24.70
C GLY A 243 -21.48 4.03 24.07
N ALA A 244 -20.93 3.09 24.82
CA ALA A 244 -19.79 2.29 24.44
C ALA A 244 -20.21 1.07 23.60
N PHE A 245 -20.18 1.22 22.27
CA PHE A 245 -20.40 0.17 21.28
C PHE A 245 -19.61 0.48 19.99
N LEU A 246 -19.43 -0.49 19.10
CA LEU A 246 -18.86 -0.25 17.76
C LEU A 246 -19.98 -0.01 16.75
N SER A 247 -19.95 1.12 16.04
CA SER A 247 -20.81 1.41 14.89
C SER A 247 -20.41 0.58 13.65
N ASP A 248 -21.23 0.58 12.60
CA ASP A 248 -20.88 -0.10 11.34
C ASP A 248 -19.61 0.48 10.69
N VAL A 249 -19.31 1.76 10.93
CA VAL A 249 -18.06 2.41 10.47
C VAL A 249 -16.89 1.91 11.31
N ASP A 250 -17.05 1.87 12.64
CA ASP A 250 -16.00 1.39 13.56
C ASP A 250 -15.65 -0.06 13.30
N VAL A 251 -16.63 -0.91 13.01
CA VAL A 251 -16.40 -2.32 12.67
C VAL A 251 -15.56 -2.43 11.41
N LYS A 252 -15.79 -1.62 10.38
CA LYS A 252 -14.98 -1.62 9.15
C LYS A 252 -13.55 -1.14 9.42
N THR A 253 -13.41 -0.08 10.22
CA THR A 253 -12.09 0.43 10.65
C THR A 253 -11.34 -0.63 11.44
N GLN A 254 -12.00 -1.25 12.42
CA GLN A 254 -11.43 -2.31 13.25
C GLN A 254 -11.02 -3.53 12.42
N LEU A 255 -11.86 -3.99 11.50
CA LEU A 255 -11.51 -5.09 10.59
C LEU A 255 -10.28 -4.74 9.73
N THR A 256 -10.20 -3.51 9.22
CA THR A 256 -9.07 -3.05 8.42
C THR A 256 -7.79 -3.03 9.26
N LEU A 257 -7.84 -2.52 10.49
CA LEU A 257 -6.67 -2.46 11.39
C LEU A 257 -6.24 -3.86 11.87
N GLN A 258 -7.20 -4.73 12.18
CA GLN A 258 -6.94 -6.10 12.63
C GLN A 258 -6.27 -6.99 11.57
N GLN A 259 -6.34 -6.63 10.28
CA GLN A 259 -5.61 -7.36 9.22
C GLN A 259 -4.10 -7.22 9.34
N PHE A 260 -3.61 -6.14 9.96
CA PHE A 260 -2.18 -5.82 10.04
C PHE A 260 -1.57 -6.06 11.43
N SER A 261 -2.37 -6.12 12.49
CA SER A 261 -1.89 -6.37 13.87
C SER A 261 -3.01 -6.85 14.81
N HIS A 262 -2.65 -7.35 15.99
CA HIS A 262 -3.57 -7.64 17.09
C HIS A 262 -4.02 -6.33 17.76
N VAL A 263 -4.96 -5.63 17.11
CA VAL A 263 -5.44 -4.32 17.53
C VAL A 263 -6.76 -4.47 18.30
N ILE A 264 -6.84 -3.94 19.51
CA ILE A 264 -8.10 -3.79 20.26
C ILE A 264 -8.73 -2.41 20.02
N ALA A 265 -10.05 -2.31 20.09
CA ALA A 265 -10.78 -1.05 20.06
C ALA A 265 -11.28 -0.68 21.47
N LEU A 266 -11.01 0.54 21.93
CA LEU A 266 -11.58 1.09 23.16
C LEU A 266 -12.56 2.21 22.81
N VAL A 267 -13.83 2.04 23.16
CA VAL A 267 -14.84 3.09 23.01
C VAL A 267 -15.12 3.71 24.37
N VAL A 268 -15.10 5.04 24.46
CA VAL A 268 -15.44 5.78 25.68
C VAL A 268 -16.62 6.72 25.45
N ASP A 269 -17.54 6.81 26.40
CA ASP A 269 -18.58 7.83 26.42
C ASP A 269 -18.31 8.79 27.59
N PRO A 270 -17.79 10.01 27.33
CA PRO A 270 -17.50 10.98 28.37
C PRO A 270 -18.74 11.53 29.09
N LEU A 271 -19.93 11.45 28.49
CA LEU A 271 -21.17 11.97 29.07
C LEU A 271 -21.86 10.94 29.96
N LYS A 272 -21.80 9.66 29.58
CA LYS A 272 -22.33 8.54 30.40
C LYS A 272 -21.30 7.95 31.37
N GLU A 273 -20.05 8.38 31.26
CA GLU A 273 -18.90 7.86 32.04
C GLU A 273 -18.69 6.34 31.88
N GLU A 274 -19.01 5.82 30.70
CA GLU A 274 -18.85 4.40 30.39
C GLU A 274 -17.76 4.17 29.35
N PHE A 275 -17.20 2.96 29.35
CA PHE A 275 -16.26 2.53 28.34
C PHE A 275 -16.39 1.03 28.07
N GLY A 276 -15.88 0.60 26.92
CA GLY A 276 -15.87 -0.79 26.52
C GLY A 276 -14.66 -1.10 25.66
N PHE A 277 -14.07 -2.27 25.90
CA PHE A 277 -13.05 -2.85 25.04
C PHE A 277 -13.70 -3.85 24.10
N PHE A 278 -13.35 -3.76 22.82
CA PHE A 278 -13.95 -4.54 21.74
C PHE A 278 -12.88 -5.16 20.85
N TYR A 279 -13.22 -6.33 20.30
CA TYR A 279 -12.47 -7.02 19.27
C TYR A 279 -13.44 -7.69 18.32
N VAL A 280 -13.14 -7.70 17.02
CA VAL A 280 -13.98 -8.35 16.02
C VAL A 280 -13.42 -9.74 15.74
N ASP A 281 -14.20 -10.77 16.04
CA ASP A 281 -13.86 -12.15 15.71
C ASP A 281 -13.89 -12.33 14.18
N MET A 282 -12.73 -12.60 13.58
CA MET A 282 -12.61 -12.82 12.13
C MET A 282 -12.87 -14.27 11.72
N GLU A 283 -12.90 -15.21 12.68
CA GLU A 283 -13.02 -16.65 12.42
C GLU A 283 -14.44 -17.18 12.65
N ALA A 284 -15.26 -16.47 13.43
CA ALA A 284 -16.66 -16.82 13.62
C ALA A 284 -17.47 -16.62 12.33
N GLU A 285 -18.17 -17.66 11.87
CA GLU A 285 -19.17 -17.53 10.82
C GLU A 285 -20.22 -16.48 11.23
N PRO A 286 -20.36 -15.38 10.48
CA PRO A 286 -21.22 -14.29 10.89
C PRO A 286 -22.69 -14.73 10.79
N PRO A 287 -23.47 -14.71 11.89
CA PRO A 287 -24.91 -14.83 11.76
C PRO A 287 -25.39 -13.62 10.93
N GLU A 288 -26.00 -13.89 9.78
CA GLU A 288 -26.56 -12.87 8.88
C GLU A 288 -25.55 -11.92 8.22
N GLY A 289 -24.25 -12.28 8.18
CA GLY A 289 -23.22 -11.47 7.51
C GLY A 289 -22.65 -10.31 8.35
N ARG A 290 -23.01 -10.19 9.64
CA ARG A 290 -22.37 -9.26 10.58
C ARG A 290 -21.23 -9.95 11.34
N PRO A 291 -20.02 -9.36 11.38
CA PRO A 291 -18.90 -9.89 12.16
C PRO A 291 -19.28 -10.01 13.64
N LYS A 292 -18.84 -11.06 14.31
CA LYS A 292 -19.10 -11.24 15.74
C LYS A 292 -18.21 -10.29 16.53
N ILE A 293 -18.81 -9.33 17.23
CA ILE A 293 -18.10 -8.39 18.09
C ILE A 293 -17.99 -9.01 19.48
N MET A 294 -16.77 -9.12 19.99
CA MET A 294 -16.47 -9.52 21.35
C MET A 294 -16.25 -8.28 22.22
N ARG A 295 -17.05 -8.15 23.27
CA ARG A 295 -16.81 -7.18 24.34
C ARG A 295 -15.98 -7.81 25.45
N PHE A 296 -15.04 -7.06 26.01
CA PHE A 296 -14.26 -7.49 27.17
C PHE A 296 -14.78 -6.84 28.45
N LEU A 297 -15.05 -7.68 29.44
CA LEU A 297 -15.57 -7.31 30.75
C LEU A 297 -14.45 -7.37 31.79
N LYS A 298 -14.48 -6.43 32.72
CA LYS A 298 -13.55 -6.38 33.85
C LYS A 298 -13.70 -7.65 34.69
N PHE A 299 -12.57 -8.31 34.97
CA PHE A 299 -12.49 -9.51 35.81
C PHE A 299 -12.17 -9.15 37.26
#